data_AF-A0A6G7YAF9-F1
#
_entry.id   AF-A0A6G7YAF9-F1
#
_cell.length_a   1.000
_cell.length_b   1.000
_cell.length_c   1.000
_cell.angle_alpha   90.00
_cell.angle_beta   90.00
_cell.angle_gamma   90.00
#
_symmetry.space_group_name_H-M   'P 1'
#
loop_
_entity.id
_entity.type
_entity.pdbx_description
1 polymer ?
#
loop_
_entity_poly.entity_id
_entity_poly.type
_entity_poly.pdbx_seq_one_letter_code
_entity_poly.pdbx_strand_id
1 'polypeptide(L)' 'MDDELVLRLSQAEALVLREWLARSAEADAPAPFVDDAEPRLLGDLLATLDDALGEVRHSNPEALLRTARARVREG' A
#
# COMPACT_ATOMS: atom_id res chain seq x y z
N MET A 1 3.27 24.32 -11.29
CA MET A 1 2.75 23.31 -12.22
C MET A 1 2.94 22.01 -11.47
N ASP A 2 1.85 21.32 -11.14
CA ASP A 2 1.98 19.97 -10.60
C ASP A 2 2.36 19.07 -11.77
N ASP A 3 3.61 18.61 -11.76
CA ASP A 3 4.06 17.58 -12.69
C ASP A 3 3.47 16.25 -12.22
N GLU A 4 2.57 15.67 -13.01
CA GLU A 4 1.93 14.40 -12.70
C GLU A 4 2.97 13.27 -12.62
N LEU A 5 3.03 12.58 -11.48
CA LEU A 5 3.88 11.40 -11.28
C LEU A 5 3.02 10.13 -11.34
N VAL A 6 3.35 9.24 -12.29
CA VAL A 6 2.65 7.96 -12.47
C VAL A 6 3.51 6.82 -11.93
N LEU A 7 3.01 6.09 -10.93
CA LEU A 7 3.61 4.86 -10.41
C LEU A 7 2.86 3.64 -10.96
N ARG A 8 3.57 2.73 -11.64
CA ARG A 8 3.02 1.47 -12.14
C ARG A 8 3.47 0.33 -11.24
N LEU A 9 2.52 -0.41 -10.68
CA LEU A 9 2.77 -1.53 -9.80
C LEU A 9 2.14 -2.80 -10.38
N SER A 10 2.85 -3.92 -10.27
CA SER A 10 2.24 -5.23 -10.35
C SER A 10 1.27 -5.43 -9.18
N GLN A 11 0.36 -6.38 -9.33
CA GLN A 11 -0.58 -6.74 -8.27
C GLN A 11 0.15 -7.18 -6.98
N ALA A 12 1.30 -7.86 -7.11
CA ALA A 12 2.10 -8.28 -5.96
C ALA A 12 2.71 -7.07 -5.23
N GLU A 13 3.26 -6.11 -5.97
CA GLU A 13 3.82 -4.88 -5.40
C GLU A 13 2.73 -4.04 -4.74
N ALA A 14 1.56 -3.90 -5.38
CA ALA A 14 0.42 -3.17 -4.83
C ALA A 14 -0.06 -3.78 -3.49
N LEU A 15 -0.16 -5.11 -3.41
CA LEU A 15 -0.51 -5.82 -2.17
C LEU A 15 0.51 -5.57 -1.06
N VAL A 16 1.81 -5.64 -1.37
CA VAL A 16 2.88 -5.44 -0.40
C VAL A 16 2.91 -3.98 0.08
N LEU A 17 2.78 -3.03 -0.84
CA LEU A 17 2.77 -1.60 -0.54
C LEU A 17 1.59 -1.24 0.37
N ARG A 18 0.38 -1.64 0.01
CA ARG A 18 -0.83 -1.40 0.80
C ARG A 18 -0.69 -1.91 2.22
N GLU A 19 -0.24 -3.16 2.38
CA GLU A 19 -0.05 -3.76 3.70
C GLU A 19 1.03 -3.06 4.52
N TRP A 20 2.12 -2.63 3.88
CA TRP A 20 3.15 -1.87 4.58
C TRP A 20 2.64 -0.51 5.05
N LEU A 21 1.92 0.23 4.18
CA LEU A 21 1.31 1.52 4.52
C LEU A 21 0.28 1.40 5.64
N ALA A 22 -0.58 0.36 5.62
CA ALA A 22 -1.58 0.14 6.66
C ALA A 22 -0.92 -0.11 8.04
N ARG A 23 0.13 -0.95 8.09
CA ARG A 23 0.88 -1.17 9.34
C ARG A 23 1.59 0.09 9.83
N SER A 24 2.13 0.89 8.92
CA SER A 24 2.73 2.18 9.26
C SER A 24 1.70 3.17 9.79
N ALA A 25 0.44 3.10 9.36
CA ALA A 25 -0.63 3.93 9.90
C ALA A 25 -1.07 3.49 11.32
N GLU A 26 -0.96 2.20 11.64
CA GLU A 26 -1.55 1.59 12.84
C GLU A 26 -0.55 1.28 13.98
N ALA A 27 0.75 1.07 13.71
CA ALA A 27 1.68 0.46 14.67
C ALA A 27 2.81 1.38 15.15
N ASP A 28 2.97 1.53 16.49
CA ASP A 28 4.05 2.01 17.41
C ASP A 28 5.39 2.63 16.93
N ALA A 29 5.67 2.76 15.63
CA ALA A 29 6.76 3.56 15.08
C ALA A 29 6.43 4.12 13.66
N PRO A 30 5.25 4.76 13.41
CA PRO A 30 5.20 5.70 12.29
C PRO A 30 6.26 6.78 12.52
N ALA A 31 6.86 7.28 11.44
CA ALA A 31 7.39 8.64 11.52
C ALA A 31 6.21 9.51 11.99
N PRO A 32 6.36 10.29 13.09
CA PRO A 32 5.27 11.12 13.56
C PRO A 32 4.85 12.04 12.42
N PHE A 33 3.55 12.17 12.20
CA PHE A 33 3.06 13.13 11.22
C PHE A 33 3.48 14.54 11.66
N VAL A 34 4.21 15.24 10.81
CA VAL A 34 4.69 16.60 11.06
C VAL A 34 3.69 17.63 10.52
N ASP A 35 2.93 17.24 9.50
CA ASP A 35 2.00 18.07 8.74
C ASP A 35 0.67 17.34 8.49
N ASP A 36 -0.42 18.08 8.30
CA ASP A 36 -1.75 17.50 8.08
C ASP A 36 -1.93 16.91 6.67
N ALA A 37 -1.08 17.31 5.71
CA ALA A 37 -1.02 16.71 4.39
C ALA A 37 -0.58 15.24 4.43
N GLU A 38 0.25 14.85 5.40
CA GLU A 38 0.83 13.51 5.48
C GLU A 38 -0.21 12.41 5.78
N PRO A 39 -1.04 12.48 6.84
CA PRO A 39 -2.09 11.50 7.07
C PRO A 39 -3.16 11.52 5.99
N ARG A 40 -3.41 12.68 5.36
CA ARG A 40 -4.33 12.80 4.23
C ARG A 40 -3.83 12.04 3.02
N LEU A 41 -2.58 12.28 2.61
CA LEU A 41 -1.95 11.59 1.49
C LEU A 41 -1.88 10.08 1.73
N LEU A 42 -1.55 9.66 2.96
CA LEU A 42 -1.54 8.24 3.32
C LEU A 42 -2.93 7.61 3.15
N GLY A 43 -3.99 8.30 3.58
CA GLY A 43 -5.38 7.88 3.38
C GLY A 43 -5.75 7.76 1.91
N ASP A 44 -5.42 8.76 1.09
CA ASP A 44 -5.71 8.79 -0.35
C ASP A 44 -4.99 7.63 -1.08
N LEU A 45 -3.75 7.34 -0.71
CA LEU A 45 -2.99 6.21 -1.24
C LEU A 45 -3.60 4.86 -0.85
N LEU A 46 -3.99 4.70 0.42
CA LEU A 46 -4.64 3.47 0.90
C LEU A 46 -5.98 3.24 0.19
N ALA A 47 -6.80 4.28 0.02
CA ALA A 47 -8.06 4.19 -0.71
C ALA A 47 -7.84 3.80 -2.18
N THR A 48 -6.88 4.44 -2.85
CA THR A 48 -6.53 4.13 -4.25
C THR A 48 -6.06 2.68 -4.41
N LEU A 49 -5.25 2.18 -3.49
CA LEU A 49 -4.78 0.80 -3.49
C LEU A 49 -5.91 -0.19 -3.19
N ASP A 50 -6.81 0.12 -2.24
CA ASP A 50 -7.94 -0.74 -1.91
C ASP A 50 -8.95 -0.81 -3.07
N ASP A 51 -9.21 0.28 -3.78
CA ASP A 51 -10.03 0.30 -4.99
C ASP A 51 -9.40 -0.52 -6.12
N ALA A 52 -8.09 -0.38 -6.33
CA ALA A 52 -7.36 -1.14 -7.35
C ALA A 52 -7.27 -2.64 -7.03
N LEU A 53 -7.25 -3.02 -5.75
CA LEU A 53 -7.12 -4.40 -5.30
C LEU A 53 -8.46 -5.12 -5.10
N GLY A 54 -9.55 -4.40 -4.83
CA GLY A 54 -10.94 -4.86 -4.82
C GLY A 54 -11.19 -6.32 -4.39
N GLU A 55 -11.40 -7.20 -5.37
CA GLU A 55 -11.74 -8.62 -5.15
C GLU A 55 -10.57 -9.48 -4.64
N VAL A 56 -9.33 -9.08 -4.94
CA VAL A 56 -8.12 -9.87 -4.66
C VAL A 56 -7.94 -10.09 -3.17
N ARG A 57 -8.28 -9.09 -2.34
CA ARG A 57 -8.13 -9.17 -0.88
C ARG A 57 -9.13 -10.12 -0.20
N HIS A 58 -10.29 -10.37 -0.80
CA HIS A 58 -11.41 -11.03 -0.11
C HIS A 58 -11.25 -12.55 0.04
N SER A 59 -10.33 -13.18 -0.71
CA SER A 59 -10.28 -14.65 -0.77
C SER A 59 -9.32 -15.33 0.21
N ASN A 60 -8.15 -14.74 0.51
CA ASN A 60 -7.19 -15.25 1.51
C ASN A 60 -6.01 -14.26 1.74
N PRO A 61 -6.18 -13.21 2.56
CA PRO A 61 -5.26 -12.06 2.59
C PRO A 61 -3.83 -12.43 3.00
N GLU A 62 -3.64 -13.32 3.98
CA GLU A 62 -2.30 -13.69 4.46
C GLU A 62 -1.51 -14.54 3.47
N ALA A 63 -2.16 -15.53 2.84
CA ALA A 63 -1.50 -16.39 1.87
C ALA A 63 -1.09 -15.60 0.62
N LEU A 64 -1.98 -14.72 0.15
CA LEU A 64 -1.71 -13.83 -0.98
C LEU A 64 -0.55 -12.88 -0.68
N LEU A 65 -0.51 -12.32 0.53
CA LEU A 65 0.56 -11.43 0.95
C LEU A 65 1.91 -12.16 1.05
N ARG A 66 1.96 -13.41 1.54
CA ARG A 66 3.19 -14.21 1.55
C ARG A 66 3.72 -14.45 0.14
N THR A 67 2.85 -14.85 -0.78
CA THR A 67 3.22 -15.06 -2.19
C THR A 67 3.64 -13.76 -2.87
N ALA A 68 2.93 -12.65 -2.62
CA ALA A 68 3.28 -11.34 -3.14
C ALA A 68 4.67 -10.89 -2.68
N ARG A 69 4.99 -11.06 -1.38
CA ARG A 69 6.33 -10.78 -0.83
C ARG A 69 7.43 -11.65 -1.43
N ALA A 70 7.15 -12.90 -1.75
CA ALA A 70 8.11 -13.78 -2.43
C ALA A 70 8.41 -13.25 -3.84
N ARG A 71 7.37 -12.95 -4.63
CA ARG A 71 7.51 -12.41 -5.99
C ARG A 71 8.30 -11.10 -6.03
N VAL A 72 7.97 -10.15 -5.14
CA VAL A 72 8.69 -8.86 -5.05
C VAL A 72 10.18 -9.05 -4.71
N ARG A 73 10.52 -10.09 -3.94
CA ARG A 73 11.93 -10.39 -3.60
C ARG A 73 12.68 -11.05 -4.75
N GLU A 74 11.99 -11.80 -5.59
CA GLU A 74 12.57 -12.60 -6.68
C GLU A 74 12.83 -11.78 -7.96
N GLY A 75 12.06 -10.71 -8.19
CA GLY A 75 12.26 -9.77 -9.30
C GLY A 75 11.60 -10.22 -10.60
#